data_AF-A0A1Y1R4Y2-F1
#
_entry.id   AF-A0A1Y1R4Y2-F1
#
_cell.length_a   1.000
_cell.length_b   1.000
_cell.length_c   1.000
_cell.angle_alpha   90.00
_cell.angle_beta   90.00
_cell.angle_gamma   90.00
#
_symmetry.space_group_name_H-M   'P 1'
#
loop_
_entity.id
_entity.type
_entity.pdbx_description
1 polymer ?
#
loop_
_entity_poly.entity_id
_entity_poly.type
_entity_poly.pdbx_seq_one_letter_code
_entity_poly.pdbx_strand_id
1 'polypeptide(L)'
;MNERCHEVHKVLDYVLQNRDRIAARICEETGKTLTDAVVSEILGVLDNLEWNIDNAPKILKDQTVHTPITLMGKKSRVYHESLGTVLVIAPWNYPFHIAMTFMISAFIAGTA
;
A
#
# COMPACT_ATOMS: atom_id res chain seq x y z
N MET A 1 -4.39 9.58 -9.11
CA MET A 1 -3.51 9.60 -7.93
C MET A 1 -4.22 10.14 -6.70
N ASN A 2 -4.64 11.42 -6.69
CA ASN A 2 -5.31 12.03 -5.53
C ASN A 2 -6.54 11.26 -5.05
N GLU A 3 -7.38 10.78 -5.97
CA GLU A 3 -8.53 9.93 -5.65
C GLU A 3 -8.10 8.62 -4.95
N ARG A 4 -7.07 7.94 -5.46
CA ARG A 4 -6.56 6.71 -4.83
C ARG A 4 -5.98 6.97 -3.44
N CYS A 5 -5.22 8.04 -3.25
CA CYS A 5 -4.72 8.42 -1.93
C CYS A 5 -5.88 8.73 -0.96
N HIS A 6 -6.94 9.37 -1.44
CA HIS A 6 -8.15 9.62 -0.66
C HIS A 6 -8.85 8.32 -0.25
N GLU A 7 -9.01 7.35 -1.16
CA GLU A 7 -9.59 6.05 -0.81
C GLU A 7 -8.73 5.28 0.19
N VAL A 8 -7.39 5.30 0.04
CA VAL A 8 -6.47 4.68 1.02
C VAL A 8 -6.58 5.37 2.38
N HIS A 9 -6.78 6.69 2.43
CA HIS A 9 -7.00 7.40 3.69
C HIS A 9 -8.30 6.95 4.40
N LYS A 10 -9.37 6.64 3.66
CA LYS A 10 -10.58 6.04 4.27
C LYS A 10 -10.29 4.68 4.89
N VAL A 11 -9.42 3.88 4.26
CA VAL A 11 -8.99 2.60 4.82
C VAL A 11 -8.19 2.82 6.11
N LEU A 12 -7.27 3.79 6.13
CA LEU A 12 -6.53 4.19 7.33
C LEU A 12 -7.48 4.53 8.49
N ASP A 13 -8.45 5.41 8.23
CA ASP A 13 -9.45 5.82 9.23
C ASP A 13 -10.27 4.63 9.72
N TYR A 14 -10.69 3.75 8.81
CA TYR A 14 -11.45 2.56 9.16
C TYR A 14 -10.66 1.61 10.06
N VAL A 15 -9.38 1.34 9.73
CA VAL A 15 -8.52 0.47 10.53
C VAL A 15 -8.28 1.08 11.92
N LEU A 16 -8.05 2.39 12.02
CA LEU A 16 -7.91 3.09 13.30
C LEU A 16 -9.17 2.96 14.17
N GLN A 17 -10.34 3.24 13.59
CA GLN A 17 -11.62 3.18 14.31
C GLN A 17 -12.02 1.76 14.73
N ASN A 18 -11.57 0.74 14.00
CA ASN A 18 -11.94 -0.66 14.22
C ASN A 18 -10.80 -1.51 14.79
N ARG A 19 -9.69 -0.91 15.22
CA ARG A 19 -8.46 -1.64 15.60
C ARG A 19 -8.71 -2.73 16.64
N ASP A 20 -9.54 -2.47 17.65
CA ASP A 20 -9.80 -3.43 18.73
C ASP A 20 -10.57 -4.64 18.21
N ARG A 21 -11.55 -4.40 17.32
CA ARG A 21 -12.32 -5.45 16.65
C ARG A 21 -11.45 -6.28 15.72
N ILE A 22 -10.57 -5.62 14.95
CA ILE A 22 -9.64 -6.29 14.03
C ILE A 22 -8.64 -7.14 14.84
N ALA A 23 -8.07 -6.59 15.90
CA ALA A 23 -7.12 -7.29 16.75
C ALA A 23 -7.76 -8.53 17.40
N ALA A 24 -8.98 -8.40 17.93
CA ALA A 24 -9.71 -9.53 18.50
C ALA A 24 -9.90 -10.67 17.49
N ARG A 25 -10.28 -10.35 16.24
CA ARG A 25 -10.41 -11.35 15.16
C ARG A 25 -9.07 -11.99 14.81
N ILE A 26 -7.99 -11.22 14.74
CA ILE A 26 -6.65 -11.77 14.50
C ILE A 26 -6.26 -12.74 15.63
N CYS A 27 -6.52 -12.39 16.89
CA CYS A 27 -6.27 -13.27 18.03
C CYS A 27 -7.06 -14.58 17.93
N GLU A 28 -8.34 -14.52 17.57
CA GLU A 28 -9.19 -15.71 17.39
C GLU A 28 -8.64 -16.65 16.30
N GLU A 29 -8.17 -16.10 15.18
CA GLU A 29 -7.72 -16.90 14.03
C GLU A 29 -6.28 -17.42 14.17
N THR A 30 -5.41 -16.68 14.88
CA THR A 30 -3.95 -16.96 14.93
C THR A 30 -3.47 -17.45 16.29
N GLY A 31 -4.24 -17.27 17.36
CA GLY A 31 -3.82 -17.55 18.73
C GLY A 31 -2.83 -16.53 19.31
N LYS A 32 -2.53 -15.43 18.61
CA LYS A 32 -1.67 -14.34 19.11
C LYS A 32 -2.30 -13.65 20.31
N THR A 33 -1.45 -13.11 21.19
CA THR A 33 -1.93 -12.19 22.25
C THR A 33 -2.42 -10.89 21.62
N LEU A 34 -3.30 -10.15 22.30
CA LEU A 34 -3.81 -8.87 21.81
C LEU A 34 -2.68 -7.89 21.50
N THR A 35 -1.68 -7.81 22.38
CA THR A 35 -0.50 -6.96 22.19
C THR A 35 0.26 -7.33 20.93
N ASP A 36 0.50 -8.62 20.71
CA ASP A 36 1.21 -9.10 19.52
C ASP A 36 0.39 -8.86 18.24
N ALA A 37 -0.93 -9.07 18.26
CA ALA A 37 -1.80 -8.76 17.13
C ALA A 37 -1.78 -7.26 16.78
N VAL A 38 -1.80 -6.37 17.78
CA VAL A 38 -1.72 -4.92 17.54
C VAL A 38 -0.35 -4.54 16.96
N VAL A 39 0.75 -4.98 17.59
CA VAL A 39 2.10 -4.57 17.21
C VAL A 39 2.53 -5.18 15.88
N SER A 40 2.31 -6.48 15.70
CA SER A 40 2.83 -7.20 14.54
C SER A 40 1.94 -7.12 13.30
N GLU A 41 0.66 -6.75 13.46
CA GLU A 41 -0.28 -6.71 12.34
C GLU A 41 -0.80 -5.30 12.09
N ILE A 42 -1.45 -4.71 13.09
CA ILE A 42 -2.20 -3.46 12.88
C ILE A 42 -1.26 -2.27 12.69
N LEU A 43 -0.24 -2.12 13.54
CA LEU A 43 0.71 -1.00 13.40
C LEU A 43 1.44 -1.05 12.05
N GLY A 44 1.86 -2.25 11.61
CA GLY A 44 2.49 -2.41 10.30
C GLY A 44 1.58 -1.99 9.14
N VAL A 45 0.28 -2.25 9.23
CA VAL A 45 -0.70 -1.80 8.23
C VAL A 45 -0.88 -0.29 8.25
N LEU A 46 -1.00 0.32 9.44
CA LEU A 46 -1.15 1.77 9.57
C LEU A 46 0.07 2.50 8.99
N ASP A 47 1.28 2.07 9.36
CA ASP A 47 2.53 2.61 8.83
C ASP A 47 2.60 2.46 7.30
N ASN A 48 2.18 1.32 6.76
CA ASN A 48 2.16 1.09 5.32
C ASN A 48 1.17 2.00 4.59
N LEU A 49 -0.02 2.19 5.15
CA LEU A 49 -1.06 3.07 4.59
C LEU A 49 -0.58 4.53 4.55
N GLU A 50 -0.08 5.05 5.67
CA GLU A 50 0.46 6.41 5.76
C GLU A 50 1.62 6.62 4.80
N TRP A 51 2.59 5.70 4.78
CA TRP A 51 3.73 5.80 3.89
C TRP A 51 3.31 5.83 2.42
N ASN A 52 2.33 5.00 2.02
CA ASN A 52 1.82 5.01 0.65
C ASN A 52 1.14 6.33 0.30
N ILE A 53 0.29 6.88 1.18
CA ILE A 53 -0.38 8.17 0.98
C ILE A 53 0.64 9.28 0.76
N ASP A 54 1.68 9.33 1.59
CA ASP A 54 2.68 10.40 1.58
C ASP A 54 3.67 10.30 0.42
N ASN A 55 4.06 9.09 0.02
CA ASN A 55 5.16 8.87 -0.90
C ASN A 55 4.70 8.55 -2.33
N ALA A 56 3.56 7.90 -2.51
CA ALA A 56 3.11 7.47 -3.84
C ALA A 56 2.96 8.60 -4.86
N PRO A 57 2.44 9.80 -4.52
CA PRO A 57 2.34 10.90 -5.48
C PRO A 57 3.71 11.35 -6.02
N LYS A 58 4.76 11.25 -5.20
CA LYS A 58 6.13 11.58 -5.59
C LYS A 58 6.77 10.47 -6.40
N ILE A 59 6.63 9.22 -5.96
CA ILE A 59 7.25 8.04 -6.59
C ILE A 59 6.70 7.80 -7.99
N LEU A 60 5.37 7.86 -8.14
CA LEU A 60 4.68 7.47 -9.37
C LEU A 60 4.53 8.63 -10.37
N LYS A 61 5.02 9.83 -10.04
CA LYS A 61 5.01 10.98 -10.96
C LYS A 61 5.95 10.74 -12.14
N ASP A 62 5.55 11.22 -13.32
CA ASP A 62 6.39 11.26 -14.51
C ASP A 62 7.75 11.88 -14.24
N GLN A 63 8.81 11.20 -14.67
CA GLN A 63 10.18 11.63 -14.43
C GLN A 63 10.84 11.98 -15.76
N THR A 64 11.43 13.18 -15.84
CA THR A 64 12.33 13.51 -16.94
C THR A 64 13.71 12.96 -16.60
N VAL A 65 14.29 12.21 -17.53
CA VAL A 65 15.61 11.58 -17.34
C VAL A 65 16.61 12.11 -18.35
N HIS A 66 17.90 11.89 -18.07
CA HIS A 66 18.98 12.35 -18.94
C HIS A 66 18.77 11.85 -20.38
N THR A 67 18.90 12.76 -21.34
CA THR A 67 18.82 12.44 -22.77
C THR A 67 20.24 12.48 -23.33
N PRO A 68 20.78 11.34 -23.82
CA PRO A 68 22.12 11.29 -24.40
C PRO A 68 22.26 12.25 -25.59
N ILE A 69 23.48 12.75 -25.82
CA ILE A 69 23.76 13.70 -26.91
C ILE A 69 23.49 13.11 -28.30
N THR A 70 23.55 11.78 -28.45
CA THR A 70 23.19 11.06 -29.67
C THR A 70 21.71 11.21 -30.04
N LEU A 71 20.86 11.66 -29.11
CA LEU A 71 19.44 11.92 -29.30
C LEU A 71 19.11 13.42 -29.18
N MET A 72 20.05 14.29 -29.53
CA MET A 72 19.87 15.74 -29.49
C MET A 72 18.58 16.17 -30.20
N GLY A 73 17.80 17.05 -29.55
CA GLY A 73 16.47 17.47 -30.00
C GLY A 73 15.30 16.63 -29.48
N LYS A 74 15.56 15.48 -28.84
CA LYS A 74 14.53 14.65 -28.18
C LYS A 74 14.50 14.88 -26.65
N LYS A 75 13.48 14.32 -25.99
CA LYS A 75 13.33 14.29 -24.52
C LYS A 75 13.07 12.87 -24.05
N SER A 76 13.81 12.42 -23.04
CA SER A 76 13.59 11.14 -22.37
C SER A 76 12.71 11.31 -21.13
N ARG A 77 11.70 10.44 -20.98
CA ARG A 77 10.78 10.42 -19.84
C ARG A 77 10.48 8.99 -19.40
N VAL A 78 10.19 8.82 -18.11
CA VAL A 78 9.70 7.57 -17.51
C VAL A 78 8.29 7.82 -16.97
N TYR A 79 7.37 6.94 -17.34
CA TYR A 79 5.97 6.92 -16.91
C TYR A 79 5.70 5.60 -16.19
N HIS A 80 4.82 5.63 -15.19
CA HIS A 80 4.38 4.43 -14.48
C HIS A 80 2.94 4.12 -14.87
N GLU A 81 2.71 2.94 -15.43
CA GLU A 81 1.39 2.46 -15.81
C GLU A 81 1.03 1.22 -14.97
N SER A 82 -0.26 1.09 -14.67
CA SER A 82 -0.80 -0.04 -13.92
C SER A 82 -0.66 -1.34 -14.72
N LEU A 83 -0.42 -2.46 -14.02
CA LEU A 83 -0.36 -3.79 -14.64
C LEU A 83 -1.73 -4.39 -14.98
N GLY A 84 -2.83 -3.74 -14.62
CA GLY A 84 -4.20 -4.22 -14.84
C GLY A 84 -4.81 -4.77 -13.55
N THR A 85 -5.20 -6.04 -13.54
CA THR A 85 -5.81 -6.72 -12.38
C THR A 85 -4.81 -7.64 -11.71
N VAL A 86 -4.76 -7.64 -10.37
CA VAL A 86 -3.86 -8.52 -9.59
C VAL A 86 -4.63 -9.31 -8.54
N LEU A 87 -4.18 -10.55 -8.33
CA LEU A 87 -4.64 -11.41 -7.24
C LEU A 87 -3.59 -11.41 -6.11
N VAL A 88 -4.01 -11.06 -4.90
CA VAL A 88 -3.17 -11.17 -3.69
C VAL A 88 -3.58 -12.42 -2.90
N ILE A 89 -2.62 -13.30 -2.63
CA ILE A 89 -2.80 -14.49 -1.78
C ILE A 89 -1.84 -14.36 -0.60
N ALA A 90 -2.38 -14.10 0.59
CA ALA A 90 -1.60 -13.92 1.81
C ALA A 90 -1.51 -15.23 2.63
N PRO A 91 -0.37 -15.51 3.29
CA PRO A 91 -0.22 -16.64 4.20
C PRO A 91 -0.86 -16.35 5.57
N TRP A 92 -1.00 -17.39 6.39
CA TRP A 92 -1.77 -17.37 7.65
C TRP A 92 -1.02 -16.79 8.86
N ASN A 93 0.29 -16.56 8.77
CA ASN A 93 1.12 -16.17 9.93
C ASN A 93 1.07 -14.67 10.26
N TYR A 94 0.82 -13.83 9.25
CA TYR A 94 0.49 -12.40 9.42
C TYR A 94 -0.64 -12.02 8.45
N PRO A 95 -1.84 -12.62 8.62
CA PRO A 95 -2.83 -12.66 7.56
C PRO A 95 -3.38 -11.27 7.25
N PHE A 96 -3.44 -10.37 8.24
CA PHE A 96 -3.92 -9.02 8.03
C PHE A 96 -2.84 -8.13 7.43
N HIS A 97 -1.64 -8.13 8.03
CA HIS A 97 -0.57 -7.24 7.58
C HIS A 97 -0.08 -7.55 6.18
N ILE A 98 0.17 -8.83 5.86
CA ILE A 98 0.67 -9.21 4.55
C ILE A 98 -0.38 -8.88 3.47
N ALA A 99 -1.64 -9.25 3.69
CA ALA A 99 -2.71 -8.98 2.72
C ALA A 99 -2.85 -7.48 2.44
N MET A 100 -2.98 -6.68 3.50
CA MET A 100 -3.19 -5.23 3.39
C MET A 100 -2.01 -4.53 2.71
N THR A 101 -0.78 -4.85 3.10
CA THR A 101 0.43 -4.22 2.52
C THR A 101 0.51 -4.41 1.01
N PHE A 102 0.26 -5.63 0.52
CA PHE A 102 0.29 -5.90 -0.92
C PHE A 102 -0.93 -5.33 -1.66
N MET A 103 -2.13 -5.42 -1.06
CA MET A 103 -3.35 -4.87 -1.66
C MET A 103 -3.28 -3.35 -1.82
N ILE A 104 -2.84 -2.63 -0.79
CA ILE A 104 -2.74 -1.17 -0.81
C ILE A 104 -1.69 -0.71 -1.82
N SER A 105 -0.52 -1.37 -1.84
CA SER A 105 0.53 -1.04 -2.81
C SER A 105 0.07 -1.26 -4.25
N ALA A 106 -0.64 -2.36 -4.53
CA ALA A 106 -1.23 -2.62 -5.84
C ALA A 106 -2.27 -1.55 -6.21
N PHE A 107 -3.22 -1.26 -5.30
CA PHE A 107 -4.26 -0.28 -5.51
C PHE A 107 -3.68 1.12 -5.80
N ILE A 108 -2.73 1.58 -4.99
CA ILE A 108 -2.04 2.88 -5.17
C ILE A 108 -1.37 2.99 -6.55
N ALA A 109 -0.75 1.90 -7.02
CA ALA A 109 -0.14 1.80 -8.35
C ALA A 109 -1.17 1.86 -9.50
N GLY A 110 -2.47 1.82 -9.21
CA GLY A 110 -3.56 1.91 -10.18
C GLY A 110 -4.07 0.55 -10.65
N THR A 111 -3.68 -0.53 -9.97
CA THR A 111 -4.18 -1.88 -10.23
C THR A 111 -5.58 -2.05 -9.65
N ALA A 112 -6.43 -2.79 -10.35
CA ALA A 112 -7.77 -3.19 -9.90
C ALA A 112 -7.75 -4.50 -9.11
#